data_AF-A0A7V9VFK3-F1
#
_entry.id   AF-A0A7V9VFK3-F1
#
_cell.length_a   1.000
_cell.length_b   1.000
_cell.length_c   1.000
_cell.angle_alpha   90.00
_cell.angle_beta   90.00
_cell.angle_gamma   90.00
#
_symmetry.space_group_name_H-M   'P 1'
#
loop_
_entity.id
_entity.type
_entity.pdbx_description
1 polymer ?
#
loop_
_entity_poly.entity_id
_entity_poly.type
_entity_poly.pdbx_seq_one_letter_code
_entity_poly.pdbx_strand_id
1 'polypeptide(L)'
;MTTAQSLRIIRRLAIIDLSTALIYRVEFVMFMISTVVGPTIALLIWRAALDNGAALPVDGEYLTTYFVLLGIVSMLTSSWVSGFLAESIRLGQLSIWVVRPGSTHFNGIANNLSEKLVKIIALSPMVAVIWWFFRDAVV
;
A
#
# COMPACT_ATOMS: atom_id res chain seq x y z
N MET A 1 -22.18 -15.58 -15.36
CA MET A 1 -22.28 -15.14 -13.94
C MET A 1 -22.88 -13.75 -13.92
N THR A 2 -23.87 -13.48 -13.09
CA THR A 2 -24.49 -12.14 -13.03
C THR A 2 -23.63 -11.18 -12.23
N THR A 3 -23.71 -9.87 -12.50
CA THR A 3 -22.96 -8.84 -11.76
C THR A 3 -23.21 -8.94 -10.25
N ALA A 4 -24.44 -9.25 -9.84
CA ALA A 4 -24.81 -9.45 -8.44
C ALA A 4 -24.10 -10.67 -7.81
N GLN A 5 -23.94 -11.76 -8.55
CA GLN A 5 -23.18 -12.93 -8.09
C GLN A 5 -21.70 -12.61 -7.94
N SER A 6 -21.10 -11.94 -8.94
CA SER A 6 -19.70 -11.50 -8.88
C SER A 6 -19.42 -10.61 -7.67
N LEU A 7 -20.29 -9.64 -7.41
CA LEU A 7 -20.14 -8.74 -6.27
C LEU A 7 -20.25 -9.49 -4.93
N ARG A 8 -21.15 -10.47 -4.82
CA ARG A 8 -21.25 -11.32 -3.62
C ARG A 8 -19.98 -12.13 -3.40
N ILE A 9 -19.39 -12.70 -4.46
CA ILE A 9 -18.14 -13.46 -4.37
C ILE A 9 -16.99 -12.53 -3.92
N ILE A 10 -16.81 -11.39 -4.58
CA ILE A 10 -15.76 -10.42 -4.24
C ILE A 10 -15.90 -9.95 -2.79
N ARG A 11 -17.12 -9.64 -2.34
CA ARG A 11 -17.36 -9.24 -0.95
C ARG A 11 -16.95 -10.33 0.04
N ARG A 12 -17.30 -11.59 -0.24
CA ARG A 12 -16.93 -12.72 0.63
C ARG A 12 -15.42 -12.91 0.69
N LEU A 13 -14.75 -12.87 -0.45
CA LEU A 13 -13.29 -12.95 -0.53
C LEU A 13 -12.62 -11.78 0.22
N ALA A 14 -13.14 -10.56 0.09
CA ALA A 14 -12.56 -9.39 0.75
C ALA A 14 -12.67 -9.48 2.28
N ILE A 15 -13.76 -10.05 2.80
CA ILE A 15 -13.92 -10.30 4.25
C ILE A 15 -12.90 -11.36 4.73
N ILE A 16 -12.66 -12.40 3.94
CA ILE A 16 -11.68 -13.44 4.25
C ILE A 16 -10.26 -12.85 4.26
N ASP A 17 -9.90 -12.09 3.23
CA ASP A 17 -8.58 -11.48 3.10
C ASP A 17 -8.35 -10.43 4.21
N LEU A 18 -9.37 -9.64 4.55
CA LEU A 18 -9.31 -8.71 5.69
C LEU A 18 -9.10 -9.44 7.02
N SER A 19 -9.80 -10.56 7.23
CA SER A 19 -9.63 -11.37 8.44
C SER A 19 -8.21 -11.93 8.53
N THR A 20 -7.68 -12.40 7.40
CA THR A 20 -6.29 -12.89 7.30
C THR A 20 -5.30 -11.79 7.66
N ALA A 21 -5.45 -10.59 7.10
CA ALA A 21 -4.59 -9.45 7.39
C ALA A 21 -4.60 -9.06 8.88
N LEU A 22 -5.76 -9.16 9.54
CA LEU A 22 -5.89 -8.87 10.98
C LEU A 22 -5.28 -9.98 11.86
N ILE A 23 -5.35 -11.24 11.44
CA ILE A 23 -4.70 -12.37 12.13
C ILE A 23 -3.18 -12.21 12.04
N TYR A 24 -2.66 -11.98 10.84
CA TYR A 24 -1.23 -11.78 10.57
C TYR A 24 -0.81 -10.30 10.69
N ARG A 25 -1.27 -9.63 11.74
CA ARG A 25 -1.07 -8.17 11.95
C ARG A 25 0.39 -7.71 11.85
N VAL A 26 1.36 -8.54 12.24
CA VAL A 26 2.79 -8.19 12.18
C VAL A 26 3.28 -8.13 10.74
N GLU A 27 2.89 -9.10 9.91
CA GLU A 27 3.20 -9.11 8.48
C GLU A 27 2.67 -7.84 7.81
N PHE A 28 1.44 -7.45 8.15
CA PHE A 28 0.86 -6.21 7.68
C PHE A 28 1.68 -4.98 8.08
N VAL A 29 2.08 -4.86 9.35
CA VAL A 29 2.94 -3.76 9.81
C VAL A 29 4.28 -3.73 9.04
N MET A 30 4.88 -4.89 8.80
CA MET A 30 6.12 -4.99 8.02
C MET A 30 5.94 -4.49 6.59
N PHE A 31 4.81 -4.81 5.93
CA PHE A 31 4.52 -4.26 4.62
C PHE A 31 4.29 -2.74 4.63
N MET A 32 3.68 -2.19 5.69
CA MET A 32 3.49 -0.75 5.83
C MET A 32 4.81 -0.01 5.98
N ILE A 33 5.69 -0.51 6.86
CA ILE A 33 7.04 0.02 7.01
C ILE A 33 7.77 -0.04 5.66
N SER A 34 7.72 -1.19 4.98
CA SER A 34 8.38 -1.37 3.68
C SER A 34 7.90 -0.36 2.62
N THR A 35 6.63 0.05 2.67
CA THR A 35 6.08 1.00 1.69
C THR A 35 6.52 2.45 1.96
N VAL A 36 6.72 2.84 3.23
CA VAL A 36 7.08 4.21 3.62
C VAL A 36 8.59 4.43 3.65
N VAL A 37 9.37 3.38 3.95
CA VAL A 37 10.83 3.45 4.07
C VAL A 37 11.50 4.01 2.82
N GLY A 38 11.09 3.59 1.62
CA GLY A 38 11.70 4.06 0.37
C GLY A 38 11.63 5.59 0.21
N PRO A 39 10.41 6.18 0.19
CA PRO A 39 10.23 7.63 0.16
C PRO A 39 10.92 8.37 1.32
N THR A 40 10.91 7.81 2.53
CA THR A 40 11.59 8.44 3.69
C THR A 40 13.11 8.47 3.52
N ILE A 41 13.73 7.37 3.10
CA ILE A 41 15.17 7.34 2.83
C ILE A 41 15.52 8.34 1.73
N ALA A 42 14.74 8.39 0.65
CA ALA A 42 14.97 9.35 -0.43
C ALA A 42 14.88 10.80 0.08
N LEU A 43 13.88 11.13 0.88
CA LEU A 43 13.74 12.46 1.51
C LEU A 43 14.98 12.81 2.34
N LEU A 44 15.42 11.91 3.22
CA LEU A 44 16.57 12.14 4.09
C LEU A 44 17.86 12.36 3.29
N ILE A 45 18.08 11.58 2.24
CA ILE A 45 19.24 11.73 1.35
C ILE A 45 19.23 13.09 0.68
N TRP A 46 18.10 13.52 0.11
CA TRP A 46 18.04 14.80 -0.61
C TRP A 46 18.08 16.02 0.31
N ARG A 47 17.51 15.92 1.52
CA ARG A 47 17.68 16.93 2.58
C ARG A 47 19.14 17.05 3.00
N ALA A 48 19.80 15.93 3.27
CA ALA A 48 21.22 15.92 3.61
C ALA A 48 22.07 16.51 2.48
N ALA A 49 21.74 16.24 1.20
CA ALA A 49 22.45 16.83 0.07
C ALA A 49 22.33 18.36 0.05
N LEU A 50 21.14 18.92 0.27
CA LEU A 50 20.94 20.38 0.39
C LEU A 50 21.75 20.97 1.56
N ASP A 51 21.69 20.33 2.73
CA ASP A 51 22.42 20.78 3.92
C ASP A 51 23.95 20.76 3.72
N ASN A 52 24.43 19.92 2.78
CA ASN A 52 25.84 19.84 2.36
C ASN A 52 26.17 20.70 1.13
N GLY A 53 25.28 21.61 0.72
CA GLY A 53 25.54 22.60 -0.33
C GLY A 53 25.31 22.12 -1.76
N ALA A 54 24.57 21.02 -1.96
CA ALA A 54 24.17 20.62 -3.30
C ALA A 54 23.30 21.70 -3.96
N ALA A 55 23.67 22.11 -5.18
CA ALA A 55 22.88 23.05 -5.97
C ALA A 55 21.71 22.33 -6.65
N LEU A 56 20.59 22.19 -5.93
CA LEU A 56 19.34 21.65 -6.48
C LEU A 56 18.44 22.78 -6.99
N PRO A 57 17.62 22.54 -8.03
CA PRO A 57 16.65 23.52 -8.53
C PRO A 57 15.42 23.66 -7.63
N VAL A 58 15.39 23.00 -6.47
CA VAL A 58 14.27 22.93 -5.53
C VAL A 58 14.79 23.08 -4.11
N ASP A 59 13.96 23.60 -3.21
CA ASP A 59 14.29 23.80 -1.81
C ASP A 59 13.89 22.59 -0.93
N GLY A 60 14.25 22.66 0.35
CA GLY A 60 13.96 21.60 1.31
C GLY A 60 12.46 21.40 1.56
N GLU A 61 11.67 22.47 1.47
CA GLU A 61 10.22 22.41 1.62
C GLU A 61 9.60 21.60 0.48
N TYR A 62 9.95 21.92 -0.77
CA TYR A 62 9.51 21.19 -1.96
C TYR A 62 9.83 19.69 -1.84
N LEU A 63 11.08 19.34 -1.49
CA LEU A 63 11.48 17.94 -1.35
C LEU A 63 10.62 17.21 -0.31
N THR A 64 10.29 17.88 0.79
CA THR A 64 9.52 17.27 1.87
C THR A 64 8.09 17.01 1.46
N THR A 65 7.43 18.02 0.90
CA THR A 65 6.09 17.90 0.35
C THR A 65 6.04 16.82 -0.73
N TYR A 66 7.01 16.83 -1.65
CA TYR A 66 7.10 15.84 -2.72
C TYR A 66 7.21 14.41 -2.21
N PHE A 67 8.19 14.11 -1.34
CA PHE A 67 8.41 12.74 -0.89
C PHE A 67 7.34 12.23 0.08
N VAL A 68 6.73 13.12 0.87
CA VAL A 68 5.54 12.80 1.67
C VAL A 68 4.39 12.39 0.76
N LEU A 69 4.05 13.22 -0.23
CA LEU A 69 2.98 12.93 -1.18
C LEU A 69 3.28 11.68 -2.00
N LEU A 70 4.54 11.49 -2.41
CA LEU A 70 4.98 10.28 -3.09
C LEU A 70 4.72 9.04 -2.25
N GLY A 71 5.01 9.08 -0.95
CA GLY A 71 4.71 7.98 -0.03
C GLY A 71 3.21 7.68 0.05
N ILE A 72 2.37 8.71 0.18
CA ILE A 72 0.91 8.56 0.21
C ILE A 72 0.39 7.96 -1.10
N VAL A 73 0.77 8.55 -2.24
CA VAL A 73 0.35 8.08 -3.57
C VAL A 73 0.83 6.66 -3.82
N SER A 74 2.08 6.35 -3.47
CA SER A 74 2.65 5.00 -3.58
C SER A 74 1.84 3.99 -2.76
N MET A 75 1.47 4.31 -1.52
CA MET A 75 0.64 3.40 -0.72
C MET A 75 -0.76 3.18 -1.30
N LEU A 76 -1.39 4.25 -1.79
CA LEU A 76 -2.74 4.18 -2.34
C LEU A 76 -2.79 3.44 -3.68
N THR A 77 -1.73 3.52 -4.49
CA THR A 77 -1.70 2.94 -5.85
C THR A 77 -0.99 1.59 -5.94
N SER A 78 -0.05 1.29 -5.06
CA SER A 78 0.66 0.00 -5.03
C SER A 78 -0.28 -1.16 -4.72
N SER A 79 0.04 -2.36 -5.19
CA SER A 79 -0.68 -3.58 -4.81
C SER A 79 0.32 -4.71 -4.60
N TRP A 80 0.04 -5.60 -3.65
CA TRP A 80 0.87 -6.79 -3.40
C TRP A 80 0.48 -7.99 -4.26
N VAL A 81 -0.54 -7.85 -5.13
CA VAL A 81 -1.06 -8.93 -5.98
C VAL A 81 0.04 -9.61 -6.80
N SER A 82 1.03 -8.87 -7.31
CA SER A 82 2.12 -9.47 -8.08
C SER A 82 2.96 -10.46 -7.25
N GLY A 83 3.22 -10.14 -5.98
CA GLY A 83 3.97 -11.01 -5.08
C GLY A 83 3.19 -12.26 -4.73
N PHE A 84 1.93 -12.09 -4.32
CA PHE A 84 1.05 -13.21 -3.97
C PHE A 84 0.75 -14.12 -5.17
N LEU A 85 0.62 -13.56 -6.37
CA LEU A 85 0.42 -14.33 -7.60
C LEU A 85 1.68 -15.16 -7.92
N ALA A 86 2.86 -14.56 -7.85
CA ALA A 86 4.11 -15.28 -8.08
C ALA A 86 4.30 -16.43 -7.08
N GLU A 87 3.98 -16.21 -5.81
CA GLU A 87 4.00 -17.25 -4.78
C GLU A 87 2.97 -18.37 -5.06
N SER A 88 1.74 -18.00 -5.44
CA SER A 88 0.69 -18.95 -5.79
C SER A 88 1.07 -19.84 -6.97
N ILE A 89 1.77 -19.28 -7.97
CA ILE A 89 2.33 -20.03 -9.09
C ILE A 89 3.41 -21.00 -8.59
N ARG A 90 4.39 -20.47 -7.84
CA ARG A 90 5.53 -21.24 -7.31
C ARG A 90 5.08 -22.45 -6.47
N LEU A 91 4.02 -22.29 -5.68
CA LEU A 91 3.49 -23.31 -4.78
C LEU A 91 2.37 -24.17 -5.40
N GLY A 92 2.03 -23.99 -6.67
CA GLY A 92 0.99 -24.77 -7.34
C GLY A 92 -0.45 -24.49 -6.84
N GLN A 93 -0.65 -23.39 -6.13
CA GLN A 93 -1.93 -23.04 -5.49
C GLN A 93 -2.98 -22.53 -6.49
N LEU A 94 -2.62 -22.31 -7.76
CA LEU A 94 -3.58 -21.95 -8.80
C LEU A 94 -4.55 -23.09 -9.15
N SER A 95 -4.16 -24.34 -8.91
CA SER A 95 -4.98 -25.53 -9.22
C SER A 95 -6.35 -25.51 -8.54
N ILE A 96 -6.45 -24.97 -7.32
CA ILE A 96 -7.71 -24.89 -6.58
C ILE A 96 -8.73 -23.93 -7.22
N TRP A 97 -8.25 -22.98 -8.02
CA TRP A 97 -9.12 -22.01 -8.70
C TRP A 97 -9.78 -22.58 -9.96
N VAL A 98 -9.29 -23.71 -10.48
CA VAL A 98 -9.90 -24.40 -11.63
C VAL A 98 -11.24 -25.03 -11.27
N VAL A 99 -11.41 -25.46 -10.01
CA VAL A 99 -12.63 -26.10 -9.51
C VAL A 99 -13.58 -25.14 -8.79
N ARG A 100 -13.13 -23.92 -8.48
CA ARG A 100 -13.92 -22.91 -7.77
C ARG A 100 -14.80 -22.12 -8.76
N PRO A 101 -16.00 -21.67 -8.35
CA PRO A 101 -16.88 -20.85 -9.19
C PRO A 101 -16.43 -19.38 -9.25
N GLY A 102 -15.14 -19.12 -9.49
CA GLY A 102 -14.58 -17.77 -9.55
C GLY A 102 -13.13 -17.77 -10.04
N SER A 103 -12.77 -16.75 -10.82
CA SER A 103 -11.40 -16.58 -11.32
C SER A 103 -10.48 -15.99 -10.26
N THR A 104 -9.17 -16.18 -10.44
CA THR A 104 -8.13 -15.56 -9.63
C THR A 104 -8.21 -14.03 -9.62
N HIS A 105 -8.78 -13.43 -10.67
CA HIS A 105 -9.00 -11.98 -10.74
C HIS A 105 -9.96 -11.48 -9.64
N PHE A 106 -11.00 -12.23 -9.29
CA PHE A 106 -11.88 -11.83 -8.19
C PHE A 106 -11.17 -11.84 -6.85
N ASN A 107 -10.25 -12.79 -6.65
CA ASN A 107 -9.39 -12.82 -5.48
C ASN A 107 -8.40 -11.64 -5.49
N GLY A 108 -7.78 -11.31 -6.63
CA GLY A 108 -6.91 -10.14 -6.72
C GLY A 108 -7.63 -8.82 -6.42
N ILE A 109 -8.86 -8.63 -6.93
CA ILE A 109 -9.68 -7.46 -6.63
C ILE A 109 -10.05 -7.41 -5.14
N ALA A 110 -10.51 -8.54 -4.59
CA ALA A 110 -10.88 -8.66 -3.19
C ALA A 110 -9.70 -8.39 -2.25
N ASN A 111 -8.55 -8.96 -2.55
CA ASN A 111 -7.31 -8.78 -1.83
C ASN A 111 -6.91 -7.30 -1.83
N ASN A 112 -6.86 -6.66 -3.00
CA ASN A 112 -6.53 -5.24 -3.10
C ASN A 112 -7.54 -4.36 -2.35
N LEU A 113 -8.85 -4.67 -2.40
CA LEU A 113 -9.85 -3.93 -1.64
C LEU A 113 -9.64 -4.05 -0.13
N SER A 114 -9.39 -5.27 0.36
CA SER A 114 -9.08 -5.51 1.77
C SER A 114 -7.80 -4.79 2.19
N GLU A 115 -6.77 -4.85 1.35
CA GLU A 115 -5.49 -4.17 1.53
C GLU A 115 -5.68 -2.66 1.67
N LYS A 116 -6.49 -2.02 0.82
CA LYS A 116 -6.78 -0.58 0.91
C LYS A 116 -7.48 -0.18 2.19
N LEU A 117 -8.42 -0.99 2.67
CA LEU A 117 -9.10 -0.72 3.93
C LEU A 117 -8.11 -0.68 5.09
N VAL A 118 -7.23 -1.70 5.19
CA VAL A 118 -6.24 -1.73 6.27
C VAL A 118 -5.17 -0.65 6.09
N LYS A 119 -4.71 -0.42 4.85
CA LYS A 119 -3.77 0.65 4.50
C LYS A 119 -4.28 2.02 4.95
N ILE A 120 -5.52 2.39 4.63
CA ILE A 120 -6.10 3.69 4.99
C ILE A 120 -6.13 3.87 6.51
N ILE A 121 -6.56 2.84 7.25
CA ILE A 121 -6.60 2.89 8.71
C ILE A 121 -5.18 3.07 9.28
N ALA A 122 -4.22 2.28 8.80
CA ALA A 122 -2.83 2.34 9.27
C ALA A 122 -2.09 3.62 8.85
N LEU A 123 -2.38 4.17 7.67
CA LEU A 123 -1.83 5.42 7.16
C LEU A 123 -2.36 6.64 7.88
N SER A 124 -3.63 6.62 8.28
CA SER A 124 -4.27 7.78 8.89
C SER A 124 -3.45 8.42 10.03
N PRO A 125 -2.91 7.68 11.02
CA PRO A 125 -2.05 8.28 12.04
C PRO A 125 -0.72 8.80 11.47
N MET A 126 -0.12 8.12 10.49
CA MET A 126 1.15 8.55 9.89
C MET A 126 0.98 9.87 9.13
N VAL A 127 -0.07 9.98 8.31
CA VAL A 127 -0.41 11.21 7.59
C VAL A 127 -0.79 12.31 8.57
N ALA A 128 -1.52 12.01 9.64
CA ALA A 128 -1.85 12.99 10.68
C ALA A 128 -0.59 13.53 11.38
N VAL A 129 0.39 12.68 11.70
CA VAL A 129 1.66 13.09 12.28
C VAL A 129 2.44 13.98 11.32
N ILE A 130 2.58 13.56 10.06
CA ILE A 130 3.29 14.34 9.05
C ILE A 130 2.60 15.69 8.85
N TRP A 131 1.28 15.70 8.66
CA TRP A 131 0.51 16.94 8.55
C TRP A 131 0.73 17.84 9.78
N TRP A 132 0.69 17.29 11.00
CA TRP A 132 0.93 18.07 12.21
C TRP A 132 2.29 18.79 12.22
N PHE A 133 3.36 18.12 11.78
CA PHE A 133 4.71 18.70 11.73
C PHE A 133 4.92 19.69 10.58
N PHE A 134 4.23 19.50 9.46
CA PHE A 134 4.40 20.32 8.26
C PHE A 134 3.25 21.29 8.00
N ARG A 135 2.27 21.40 8.90
CA ARG A 135 1.10 22.28 8.73
C ARG A 135 1.51 23.74 8.53
N ASP A 136 2.62 24.17 9.13
CA ASP A 136 3.10 25.55 9.08
C ASP A 136 3.89 25.85 7.77
N ALA A 137 4.20 24.82 6.97
CA ALA A 137 4.80 24.94 5.64
C ALA A 137 3.76 24.88 4.51
N VAL A 138 2.48 24.65 4.83
CA VAL A 138 1.38 24.52 3.85
C VAL A 138 0.44 25.73 3.87
N VAL A 139 0.72 26.72 4.73
CA VAL A 139 -0.06 27.97 4.88
C VAL A 139 0.76 29.18 4.46
#